data_AF-A0A5N6X3V2-F1
#
_entry.id   AF-A0A5N6X3V2-F1
#
_cell.length_a   1.000
_cell.length_b   1.000
_cell.length_c   1.000
_cell.angle_alpha   90.00
_cell.angle_beta   90.00
_cell.angle_gamma   90.00
#
_symmetry.space_group_name_H-M   'P 1'
#
loop_
_entity.id
_entity.type
_entity.pdbx_description
1 polymer ?
#
loop_
_entity_poly.entity_id
_entity_poly.type
_entity_poly.pdbx_seq_one_letter_code
_entity_poly.pdbx_strand_id
1 'polypeptide(L)'
;MGGFHVYCAICGSTFSSRDFISIDSDDEMGDHTYSGEVIGDSDLEWLNDLRALGLNPDAVGERKSFVTGDGYYYDAEDPNVPVGPNSQPEDRFYAYMLWHDGDQEHIPVFPFHKLCYEEILLRCFKDETINGDVLYSLCKELVNDFSYNSLLLDYGDPMPYFEQYWECRKGEELLVTNPVKISPLNKYLEELREIVNNEKDTSHTQEGPQSFDIFNTLPYELRQQIFSLLPLSSVLALKAASWPMHTTQLPEKGRKTRLEYSLPWLWEVHDIDPTGSQKLEGKLSKVIAELEEKSRYRNDKVDYIPGLANRRRIWMVCEEIKDMYHEKLAEKAESQTSQV
;
A
#
# COMPACT_ATOMS: atom_id res chain seq x y z
N MET A 1 -17.19 18.19 25.14
CA MET A 1 -16.23 18.85 24.22
C MET A 1 -16.23 18.04 22.95
N GLY A 2 -16.34 18.67 21.78
CA GLY A 2 -16.47 17.97 20.50
C GLY A 2 -15.27 17.07 20.24
N GLY A 3 -15.51 15.84 19.78
CA GLY A 3 -14.45 14.89 19.47
C GLY A 3 -13.63 15.32 18.24
N PHE A 4 -12.51 14.65 18.03
CA PHE A 4 -11.71 14.72 16.80
C PHE A 4 -11.95 13.44 16.01
N HIS A 5 -11.97 13.52 14.68
CA HIS A 5 -11.89 12.32 13.85
C HIS A 5 -10.48 11.76 13.90
N VAL A 6 -10.38 10.45 14.09
CA VAL A 6 -9.12 9.71 14.11
C VAL A 6 -8.87 9.12 12.73
N TYR A 7 -7.61 9.15 12.29
CA TYR A 7 -7.21 8.68 10.96
C TYR A 7 -6.40 7.39 11.10
N CYS A 8 -6.40 6.57 10.06
CA CYS A 8 -5.63 5.34 10.00
C CYS A 8 -4.12 5.63 9.99
N ALA A 9 -3.38 4.99 10.88
CA ALA A 9 -1.94 5.17 11.02
C ALA A 9 -1.16 4.83 9.74
N ILE A 10 -1.70 3.93 8.90
CA ILE A 10 -1.05 3.43 7.69
C ILE A 10 -1.52 4.19 6.44
N CYS A 11 -2.83 4.36 6.23
CA CYS A 11 -3.34 4.94 4.98
C CYS A 11 -3.82 6.39 5.12
N GLY A 12 -3.93 6.93 6.34
CA GLY A 12 -4.42 8.27 6.60
C GLY A 12 -5.88 8.48 6.23
N SER A 13 -6.66 7.41 6.03
CA SER A 13 -8.11 7.49 5.76
C SER A 13 -8.93 7.43 7.04
N THR A 14 -10.23 7.70 6.91
CA THR A 14 -11.20 7.74 8.01
C THR A 14 -11.73 6.35 8.40
N PHE A 15 -12.45 6.26 9.52
CA PHE A 15 -12.92 5.00 10.13
C PHE A 15 -14.44 4.81 10.18
N SER A 16 -15.21 5.57 9.41
CA SER A 16 -16.63 5.31 9.22
C SER A 16 -17.06 5.63 7.80
N SER A 17 -17.60 4.63 7.11
CA SER A 17 -18.18 4.82 5.78
C SER A 17 -19.60 5.40 5.82
N ARG A 18 -20.25 5.42 6.99
CA ARG A 18 -21.63 5.91 7.15
C ARG A 18 -21.72 7.30 7.73
N ASP A 19 -20.85 7.62 8.68
CA ASP A 19 -20.96 8.85 9.46
C ASP A 19 -20.11 9.98 8.88
N PHE A 20 -19.03 9.65 8.17
CA PHE A 20 -18.03 10.62 7.74
C PHE A 20 -17.99 10.82 6.23
N ILE A 21 -18.71 9.98 5.47
CA ILE A 21 -18.70 10.00 4.01
C ILE A 21 -20.00 10.60 3.49
N SER A 22 -19.85 11.60 2.64
CA SER A 22 -20.91 12.21 1.83
C SER A 22 -20.60 11.96 0.35
N ILE A 23 -21.58 11.43 -0.40
CA ILE A 23 -21.46 11.13 -1.84
C ILE A 23 -22.62 11.78 -2.57
N ASP A 24 -22.32 12.54 -3.62
CA ASP A 24 -23.28 13.25 -4.46
C ASP A 24 -24.34 14.02 -3.65
N SER A 25 -23.95 14.64 -2.53
CA SER A 25 -24.87 15.46 -1.75
C SER A 25 -25.22 16.75 -2.47
N ASP A 26 -26.53 17.04 -2.54
CA ASP A 26 -27.11 18.26 -3.10
C ASP A 26 -27.10 19.44 -2.09
N ASP A 27 -26.45 19.29 -0.93
CA ASP A 27 -26.38 20.34 0.09
C ASP A 27 -25.76 21.63 -0.46
N GLU A 28 -26.19 22.80 0.03
CA GLU A 28 -25.71 24.13 -0.40
C GLU A 28 -24.18 24.31 -0.29
N MET A 29 -23.51 23.41 0.43
CA MET A 29 -22.06 23.26 0.56
C MET A 29 -21.51 22.21 -0.44
N GLY A 30 -21.87 22.30 -1.73
CA GLY A 30 -21.62 21.30 -2.78
C GLY A 30 -20.14 20.94 -3.08
N ASP A 31 -19.20 21.49 -2.31
CA ASP A 31 -17.76 21.18 -2.35
C ASP A 31 -17.36 20.12 -1.30
N HIS A 32 -18.22 19.81 -0.32
CA HIS A 32 -17.96 18.85 0.77
C HIS A 32 -18.59 17.46 0.53
N THR A 33 -18.46 16.95 -0.70
CA THR A 33 -19.00 15.63 -1.08
C THR A 33 -18.11 14.96 -2.12
N TYR A 34 -18.03 13.64 -2.09
CA TYR A 34 -17.35 12.85 -3.11
C TYR A 34 -18.24 12.65 -4.33
N SER A 35 -17.60 12.43 -5.49
CA SER A 35 -18.32 12.04 -6.70
C SER A 35 -18.63 10.54 -6.69
N GLY A 36 -19.91 10.18 -6.77
CA GLY A 36 -20.35 8.78 -6.88
C GLY A 36 -19.90 8.12 -8.19
N GLU A 37 -19.68 8.90 -9.26
CA GLU A 37 -19.09 8.42 -10.51
C GLU A 37 -17.66 7.93 -10.31
N VAL A 38 -16.87 8.64 -9.51
CA VAL A 38 -15.47 8.28 -9.21
C VAL A 38 -15.41 7.12 -8.23
N ILE A 39 -16.21 7.15 -7.15
CA ILE A 39 -16.30 6.03 -6.20
C ILE A 39 -16.75 4.75 -6.91
N GLY A 40 -17.69 4.87 -7.85
CA GLY A 40 -18.19 3.77 -8.66
C GLY A 40 -18.77 2.64 -7.81
N ASP A 41 -18.30 1.43 -8.04
CA ASP A 41 -18.72 0.21 -7.34
C ASP A 41 -17.79 -0.16 -6.17
N SER A 42 -16.92 0.75 -5.73
CA SER A 42 -16.00 0.49 -4.62
C SER A 42 -16.74 0.16 -3.33
N ASP A 43 -16.41 -0.98 -2.73
CA ASP A 43 -16.85 -1.38 -1.39
C ASP A 43 -16.23 -0.44 -0.35
N LEU A 44 -17.02 0.44 0.29
CA LEU A 44 -16.56 1.35 1.34
C LEU A 44 -16.65 0.74 2.75
N GLU A 45 -17.22 -0.46 2.92
CA GLU A 45 -17.41 -1.06 4.24
C GLU A 45 -16.08 -1.38 4.94
N TRP A 46 -15.01 -1.58 4.15
CA TRP A 46 -13.65 -1.79 4.66
C TRP A 46 -13.14 -0.70 5.60
N LEU A 47 -13.69 0.52 5.50
CA LEU A 47 -13.31 1.64 6.37
C LEU A 47 -13.75 1.41 7.83
N ASN A 48 -14.77 0.58 8.04
CA ASN A 48 -15.30 0.28 9.37
C ASN A 48 -14.50 -0.84 10.07
N ASP A 49 -13.73 -1.62 9.31
CA ASP A 49 -12.95 -2.74 9.83
C ASP A 49 -11.59 -2.24 10.33
N LEU A 50 -11.49 -1.94 11.62
CA LEU A 50 -10.27 -1.42 12.23
C LEU A 50 -9.71 -2.33 13.31
N ARG A 51 -8.41 -2.19 13.51
CA ARG A 51 -7.64 -2.76 14.62
C ARG A 51 -6.67 -1.70 15.13
N ALA A 52 -6.06 -1.93 16.28
CA ALA A 52 -5.08 -1.01 16.83
C ALA A 52 -3.82 -1.73 17.30
N LEU A 53 -2.67 -1.08 17.12
CA LEU A 53 -1.41 -1.48 17.74
C LEU A 53 -1.30 -0.79 19.10
N GLY A 54 -1.30 -1.57 20.17
CA GLY A 54 -1.17 -1.11 21.55
C GLY A 54 0.09 -1.64 22.22
N LEU A 55 0.32 -1.16 23.44
CA LEU A 55 1.42 -1.58 24.31
C LEU A 55 0.87 -1.85 25.72
N ASN A 56 1.15 -3.04 26.26
CA ASN A 56 0.91 -3.36 27.66
C ASN A 56 2.25 -3.55 28.40
N PRO A 57 2.70 -2.56 29.20
CA PRO A 57 3.93 -2.66 29.99
C PRO A 57 3.95 -3.83 30.99
N ASP A 58 2.77 -4.21 31.50
CA ASP A 58 2.59 -5.25 32.52
C ASP A 58 2.55 -6.67 31.92
N ALA A 59 2.61 -6.81 30.59
CA ALA A 59 2.63 -8.12 29.95
C ALA A 59 3.82 -8.95 30.47
N VAL A 60 3.61 -10.22 30.79
CA VAL A 60 4.66 -11.08 31.40
C VAL A 60 5.74 -11.51 30.37
N GLY A 61 5.43 -11.45 29.08
CA GLY A 61 6.34 -11.85 27.99
C GLY A 61 7.41 -10.82 27.63
N GLU A 62 8.35 -11.22 26.77
CA GLU A 62 9.36 -10.33 26.19
C GLU A 62 8.73 -9.23 25.33
N ARG A 63 7.68 -9.59 24.57
CA ARG A 63 6.91 -8.65 23.76
C ARG A 63 5.83 -7.98 24.61
N LYS A 64 5.80 -6.64 24.61
CA LYS A 64 4.82 -5.82 25.33
C LYS A 64 3.71 -5.32 24.42
N SER A 65 3.97 -5.20 23.12
CA SER A 65 3.01 -4.78 22.12
C SER A 65 1.95 -5.85 21.89
N PHE A 66 0.75 -5.41 21.54
CA PHE A 66 -0.34 -6.26 21.07
C PHE A 66 -1.04 -5.61 19.88
N VAL A 67 -1.70 -6.43 19.05
CA VAL A 67 -2.64 -5.96 18.04
C VAL A 67 -4.02 -6.39 18.50
N THR A 68 -4.98 -5.47 18.53
CA THR A 68 -6.36 -5.81 18.89
C THR A 68 -6.98 -6.75 17.86
N GLY A 69 -8.00 -7.49 18.28
CA GLY A 69 -9.03 -8.05 17.42
C GLY A 69 -9.84 -6.98 16.69
N ASP A 70 -10.87 -7.43 15.99
CA ASP A 70 -11.71 -6.57 15.17
C ASP A 70 -12.51 -5.60 16.05
N GLY A 71 -12.45 -4.30 15.74
CA GLY A 71 -13.16 -3.24 16.45
C GLY A 71 -13.89 -2.29 15.50
N TYR A 72 -14.63 -1.34 16.07
CA TYR A 72 -15.35 -0.29 15.35
C TYR A 72 -15.01 1.09 15.93
N TYR A 73 -15.27 2.16 15.17
CA TYR A 73 -14.86 3.52 15.55
C TYR A 73 -15.41 4.00 16.90
N TYR A 74 -16.65 3.63 17.23
CA TYR A 74 -17.30 4.08 18.47
C TYR A 74 -17.16 3.12 19.64
N ASP A 75 -16.86 1.85 19.39
CA ASP A 75 -16.79 0.80 20.39
C ASP A 75 -15.73 -0.24 19.97
N ALA A 76 -14.80 -0.55 20.88
CA ALA A 76 -13.80 -1.60 20.70
C ALA A 76 -13.75 -2.46 21.97
N GLU A 77 -14.68 -3.41 22.09
CA GLU A 77 -14.55 -4.50 23.07
C GLU A 77 -13.68 -5.59 22.44
N ASP A 78 -12.48 -5.83 22.96
CA ASP A 78 -11.62 -6.89 22.45
C ASP A 78 -11.07 -7.81 23.56
N PRO A 79 -11.45 -9.11 23.57
CA PRO A 79 -10.95 -10.07 24.54
C PRO A 79 -9.46 -10.43 24.36
N ASN A 80 -8.82 -10.01 23.27
CA ASN A 80 -7.40 -10.28 23.01
C ASN A 80 -6.46 -9.22 23.60
N VAL A 81 -7.00 -8.14 24.17
CA VAL A 81 -6.20 -7.13 24.87
C VAL A 81 -5.64 -7.76 26.13
N PRO A 82 -4.31 -7.83 26.31
CA PRO A 82 -3.72 -8.38 27.53
C PRO A 82 -4.13 -7.48 28.69
N VAL A 83 -4.89 -8.02 29.64
CA VAL A 83 -5.35 -7.29 30.82
C VAL A 83 -4.36 -7.54 31.95
N GLY A 84 -3.94 -6.47 32.64
CA GLY A 84 -3.17 -6.61 33.87
C GLY A 84 -3.92 -7.46 34.90
N PRO A 85 -3.22 -8.11 35.85
CA PRO A 85 -3.84 -9.06 36.79
C PRO A 85 -4.97 -8.48 37.66
N ASN A 86 -5.09 -7.14 37.73
CA ASN A 86 -6.11 -6.43 38.50
C ASN A 86 -6.97 -5.47 37.67
N SER A 87 -6.89 -5.51 36.33
CA SER A 87 -7.62 -4.59 35.46
C SER A 87 -8.80 -5.30 34.79
N GLN A 88 -9.78 -4.53 34.33
CA GLN A 88 -10.76 -5.01 33.35
C GLN A 88 -10.26 -4.66 31.94
N PRO A 89 -10.69 -5.38 30.89
CA PRO A 89 -10.45 -4.92 29.52
C PRO A 89 -10.99 -3.49 29.37
N GLU A 90 -10.21 -2.61 28.74
CA GLU A 90 -10.72 -1.27 28.41
C GLU A 90 -11.71 -1.39 27.25
N ASP A 91 -12.93 -0.87 27.44
CA ASP A 91 -13.96 -0.84 26.37
C ASP A 91 -13.69 0.27 25.33
N ARG A 92 -12.71 1.15 25.61
CA ARG A 92 -12.34 2.30 24.79
C ARG A 92 -10.85 2.58 24.88
N PHE A 93 -10.25 2.82 23.74
CA PHE A 93 -8.83 3.18 23.63
C PHE A 93 -8.66 4.65 23.25
N TYR A 94 -7.59 5.25 23.76
CA TYR A 94 -7.14 6.56 23.32
C TYR A 94 -6.18 6.38 22.15
N ALA A 95 -6.48 7.02 21.02
CA ALA A 95 -5.62 6.96 19.84
C ALA A 95 -4.58 8.08 19.85
N TYR A 96 -3.35 7.78 19.44
CA TYR A 96 -2.23 8.72 19.22
C TYR A 96 -1.69 9.49 20.44
N MET A 97 -2.53 9.82 21.42
CA MET A 97 -2.18 10.68 22.54
C MET A 97 -2.24 9.95 23.88
N LEU A 98 -1.21 10.21 24.69
CA LEU A 98 -1.28 9.93 26.12
C LEU A 98 -2.39 10.78 26.73
N TRP A 99 -3.28 10.13 27.46
CA TRP A 99 -4.34 10.80 28.17
C TRP A 99 -4.25 10.50 29.66
N HIS A 100 -4.43 11.54 30.47
CA HIS A 100 -4.44 11.43 31.92
C HIS A 100 -5.86 11.67 32.41
N ASP A 101 -6.47 10.64 33.01
CA ASP A 101 -7.73 10.77 33.74
C ASP A 101 -7.43 10.71 35.24
N GLY A 102 -7.17 11.88 35.83
CA GLY A 102 -6.70 11.97 37.22
C GLY A 102 -5.32 11.32 37.38
N ASP A 103 -5.25 10.24 38.17
CA ASP A 103 -4.03 9.48 38.42
C ASP A 103 -3.84 8.30 37.43
N GLN A 104 -4.80 8.06 36.53
CA GLN A 104 -4.72 6.99 35.53
C GLN A 104 -4.08 7.50 34.24
N GLU A 105 -2.98 6.88 33.84
CA GLU A 105 -2.31 7.12 32.56
C GLU A 105 -2.82 6.11 31.53
N HIS A 106 -3.45 6.60 30.46
CA HIS A 106 -3.87 5.78 29.34
C HIS A 106 -2.82 5.82 28.24
N ILE A 107 -2.24 4.65 27.97
CA ILE A 107 -1.23 4.45 26.94
C ILE A 107 -1.92 4.45 25.58
N PRO A 108 -1.49 5.28 24.62
CA PRO A 108 -2.17 5.39 23.34
C PRO A 108 -2.03 4.11 22.53
N VAL A 109 -3.04 3.88 21.69
CA VAL A 109 -2.98 2.90 20.59
C VAL A 109 -2.87 3.62 19.25
N PHE A 110 -2.42 2.88 18.23
CA PHE A 110 -2.32 3.38 16.86
C PHE A 110 -3.30 2.59 15.97
N PRO A 111 -4.47 3.16 15.64
CA PRO A 111 -5.49 2.48 14.88
C PRO A 111 -5.13 2.42 13.40
N PHE A 112 -5.52 1.33 12.74
CA PHE A 112 -5.38 1.13 11.31
C PHE A 112 -6.51 0.26 10.76
N HIS A 113 -6.82 0.41 9.47
CA HIS A 113 -7.73 -0.53 8.82
C HIS A 113 -7.10 -1.91 8.75
N LYS A 114 -7.91 -2.93 9.00
CA LYS A 114 -7.49 -4.34 8.94
C LYS A 114 -6.80 -4.67 7.62
N LEU A 115 -7.37 -4.22 6.50
CA LEU A 115 -6.80 -4.42 5.16
C LEU A 115 -5.43 -3.73 5.00
N CYS A 116 -5.24 -2.52 5.53
CA CYS A 116 -3.97 -1.82 5.41
C CYS A 116 -2.83 -2.59 6.07
N TYR A 117 -3.08 -3.19 7.24
CA TYR A 117 -2.09 -3.99 7.94
C TYR A 117 -1.92 -5.38 7.31
N GLU A 118 -3.00 -6.16 7.23
CA GLU A 118 -2.95 -7.58 6.86
C GLU A 118 -2.62 -7.81 5.38
N GLU A 119 -3.16 -6.97 4.48
CA GLU A 119 -3.06 -7.19 3.04
C GLU A 119 -2.00 -6.33 2.36
N ILE A 120 -1.57 -5.21 2.96
CA ILE A 120 -0.62 -4.28 2.32
C ILE A 120 0.69 -4.23 3.10
N LEU A 121 0.65 -3.85 4.38
CA LEU A 121 1.87 -3.71 5.20
C LEU A 121 2.62 -5.04 5.32
N LEU A 122 1.96 -6.13 5.70
CA LEU A 122 2.62 -7.44 5.81
C LEU A 122 3.25 -7.91 4.49
N ARG A 123 2.59 -7.65 3.35
CA ARG A 123 3.14 -7.95 2.02
C ARG A 123 4.35 -7.07 1.68
N CYS A 124 4.33 -5.80 2.04
CA CYS A 124 5.48 -4.89 1.88
C CYS A 124 6.70 -5.38 2.70
N PHE A 125 6.44 -5.90 3.90
CA PHE A 125 7.41 -6.59 4.73
C PHE A 125 7.78 -7.99 4.20
N LYS A 126 7.26 -8.45 3.07
CA LYS A 126 7.53 -9.78 2.48
C LYS A 126 7.33 -10.91 3.49
N ASP A 127 6.30 -10.79 4.32
CA ASP A 127 5.96 -11.72 5.39
C ASP A 127 7.07 -11.90 6.46
N GLU A 128 7.99 -10.93 6.56
CA GLU A 128 8.92 -10.84 7.67
C GLU A 128 8.16 -10.71 9.01
N THR A 129 8.70 -11.32 10.08
CA THR A 129 8.06 -11.24 11.39
C THR A 129 8.28 -9.86 12.00
N ILE A 130 7.23 -9.04 12.01
CA ILE A 130 7.27 -7.69 12.57
C ILE A 130 7.30 -7.74 14.10
N ASN A 131 8.37 -7.24 14.69
CA ASN A 131 8.44 -6.92 16.11
C ASN A 131 7.55 -5.71 16.44
N GLY A 132 6.40 -5.98 17.06
CA GLY A 132 5.43 -4.94 17.40
C GLY A 132 5.91 -3.93 18.43
N ASP A 133 6.89 -4.23 19.28
CA ASP A 133 7.43 -3.24 20.24
C ASP A 133 8.19 -2.14 19.50
N VAL A 134 8.92 -2.54 18.46
CA VAL A 134 9.69 -1.62 17.61
C VAL A 134 8.72 -0.80 16.75
N LEU A 135 7.72 -1.45 16.16
CA LEU A 135 6.68 -0.75 15.38
C LEU A 135 5.90 0.24 16.25
N TYR A 136 5.50 -0.15 17.47
CA TYR A 136 4.79 0.73 18.40
C TYR A 136 5.67 1.93 18.78
N SER A 137 6.94 1.68 19.09
CA SER A 137 7.88 2.76 19.42
C SER A 137 8.09 3.70 18.24
N LEU A 138 8.12 3.19 17.01
CA LEU A 138 8.19 4.01 15.78
C LEU A 138 6.93 4.88 15.66
N CYS A 139 5.73 4.30 15.76
CA CYS A 139 4.49 5.08 15.72
C CYS A 139 4.46 6.18 16.78
N LYS A 140 4.96 5.91 18.00
CA LYS A 140 5.04 6.90 19.08
C LYS A 140 5.94 8.09 18.74
N GLU A 141 7.08 7.86 18.08
CA GLU A 141 7.98 8.93 17.64
C GLU A 141 7.42 9.72 16.46
N LEU A 142 6.57 9.08 15.65
CA LEU A 142 5.89 9.70 14.52
C LEU A 142 4.58 10.39 14.92
N VAL A 143 4.19 10.41 16.19
CA VAL A 143 3.02 11.20 16.59
C VAL A 143 3.31 12.67 16.32
N ASN A 144 2.43 13.31 15.57
CA ASN A 144 2.58 14.72 15.26
C ASN A 144 2.16 15.56 16.48
N ASP A 145 3.10 16.33 17.04
CA ASP A 145 2.82 17.29 18.12
C ASP A 145 1.72 18.31 17.77
N PHE A 146 1.47 18.54 16.49
CA PHE A 146 0.48 19.48 15.97
C PHE A 146 -0.82 18.82 15.48
N SER A 147 -0.85 17.51 15.22
CA SER A 147 -2.05 16.78 14.80
C SER A 147 -2.26 15.53 15.65
N TYR A 148 -3.20 15.61 16.58
CA TYR A 148 -3.46 14.59 17.60
C TYR A 148 -4.22 13.35 17.09
N ASN A 149 -4.27 13.13 15.78
CA ASN A 149 -5.15 12.16 15.15
C ASN A 149 -4.53 11.38 13.98
N SER A 150 -3.24 11.55 13.72
CA SER A 150 -2.49 10.87 12.65
C SER A 150 -0.99 10.78 12.99
N LEU A 151 -0.25 9.97 12.21
CA LEU A 151 1.22 9.99 12.24
C LEU A 151 1.76 11.07 11.29
N LEU A 152 2.94 11.58 11.58
CA LEU A 152 3.73 12.46 10.72
C LEU A 152 4.41 11.64 9.62
N LEU A 153 3.60 11.18 8.66
CA LEU A 153 4.03 10.42 7.49
C LEU A 153 3.66 11.14 6.20
N ASP A 154 4.39 10.88 5.12
CA ASP A 154 3.92 11.26 3.79
C ASP A 154 2.90 10.25 3.30
N TYR A 155 1.61 10.53 3.53
CA TYR A 155 0.53 9.65 3.06
C TYR A 155 0.34 9.65 1.54
N GLY A 156 1.18 10.37 0.78
CA GLY A 156 1.16 10.44 -0.68
C GLY A 156 0.00 11.24 -1.23
N ASP A 157 0.02 11.51 -2.54
CA ASP A 157 -0.99 12.36 -3.18
C ASP A 157 -2.31 11.62 -3.49
N PRO A 158 -3.48 12.22 -3.19
CA PRO A 158 -3.64 13.45 -2.42
C PRO A 158 -3.36 13.19 -0.93
N MET A 159 -2.65 14.13 -0.31
CA MET A 159 -2.42 14.10 1.13
C MET A 159 -3.77 14.26 1.85
N PRO A 160 -4.14 13.39 2.81
CA PRO A 160 -5.35 13.58 3.59
C PRO A 160 -5.32 14.93 4.33
N TYR A 161 -6.45 15.63 4.32
CA TYR A 161 -6.58 16.90 5.03
C TYR A 161 -6.86 16.65 6.52
N PHE A 162 -5.82 16.75 7.35
CA PHE A 162 -5.88 16.52 8.79
C PHE A 162 -6.40 17.76 9.53
N GLU A 163 -7.71 17.79 9.79
CA GLU A 163 -8.38 18.80 10.62
C GLU A 163 -9.08 18.14 11.81
N GLN A 164 -9.94 18.90 12.50
CA GLN A 164 -10.78 18.35 13.56
C GLN A 164 -11.72 17.23 13.07
N TYR A 165 -12.25 17.36 11.84
CA TYR A 165 -13.19 16.42 11.25
C TYR A 165 -12.75 16.04 9.83
N TRP A 166 -13.11 14.82 9.43
CA TRP A 166 -12.95 14.36 8.05
C TRP A 166 -13.81 15.21 7.10
N GLU A 167 -13.24 15.62 5.99
CA GLU A 167 -13.90 16.41 4.96
C GLU A 167 -13.90 15.63 3.63
N CYS A 168 -15.07 15.50 3.02
CA CYS A 168 -15.18 14.86 1.71
C CYS A 168 -14.89 15.90 0.62
N ARG A 169 -13.83 15.69 -0.17
CA ARG A 169 -13.43 16.63 -1.24
C ARG A 169 -13.45 15.95 -2.60
N LYS A 170 -14.04 16.61 -3.58
CA LYS A 170 -14.01 16.14 -4.97
C LYS A 170 -12.58 16.04 -5.47
N GLY A 171 -12.26 14.92 -6.11
CA GLY A 171 -10.90 14.60 -6.54
C GLY A 171 -10.06 13.88 -5.49
N GLU A 172 -10.54 13.70 -4.26
CA GLU A 172 -9.85 12.95 -3.19
C GLU A 172 -10.52 11.60 -2.89
N GLU A 173 -11.44 11.14 -3.75
CA GLU A 173 -12.24 9.91 -3.57
C GLU A 173 -11.37 8.67 -3.36
N LEU A 174 -10.17 8.65 -3.96
CA LEU A 174 -9.27 7.51 -3.82
C LEU A 174 -8.92 7.21 -2.36
N LEU A 175 -8.90 8.21 -1.48
CA LEU A 175 -8.61 8.04 -0.04
C LEU A 175 -9.57 7.07 0.65
N VAL A 176 -10.81 6.96 0.16
CA VAL A 176 -11.86 6.10 0.75
C VAL A 176 -12.15 4.84 -0.07
N THR A 177 -11.67 4.76 -1.32
CA THR A 177 -11.87 3.58 -2.17
C THR A 177 -11.06 2.37 -1.70
N ASN A 178 -11.62 1.17 -1.90
CA ASN A 178 -11.02 -0.07 -1.42
C ASN A 178 -9.68 -0.36 -2.13
N PRO A 179 -8.55 -0.39 -1.39
CA PRO A 179 -7.25 -0.61 -2.00
C PRO A 179 -6.98 -2.08 -2.31
N VAL A 180 -7.82 -3.03 -1.89
CA VAL A 180 -7.58 -4.46 -2.09
C VAL A 180 -8.59 -5.05 -3.07
N LYS A 181 -9.89 -4.86 -2.83
CA LYS A 181 -10.97 -5.33 -3.71
C LYS A 181 -11.24 -4.30 -4.82
N ILE A 182 -10.52 -4.41 -5.93
CA ILE A 182 -10.55 -3.42 -7.03
C ILE A 182 -11.28 -4.03 -8.24
N SER A 183 -12.59 -3.81 -8.38
CA SER A 183 -13.38 -4.38 -9.48
C SER A 183 -12.84 -4.04 -10.88
N PRO A 184 -12.46 -2.78 -11.19
CA PRO A 184 -11.95 -2.43 -12.52
C PRO A 184 -10.62 -3.13 -12.88
N LEU A 185 -9.83 -3.55 -11.88
CA LEU A 185 -8.56 -4.26 -12.10
C LEU A 185 -8.79 -5.65 -12.71
N ASN A 186 -9.89 -6.32 -12.36
CA ASN A 186 -10.17 -7.68 -12.83
C ASN A 186 -10.17 -7.80 -14.36
N LYS A 187 -10.68 -6.78 -15.06
CA LYS A 187 -10.68 -6.75 -16.53
C LYS A 187 -9.26 -6.86 -17.10
N TYR A 188 -8.31 -6.12 -16.51
CA TYR A 188 -6.92 -6.15 -16.93
C TYR A 188 -6.24 -7.47 -16.58
N LEU A 189 -6.56 -8.04 -15.41
CA LEU A 189 -6.03 -9.35 -15.02
C LEU A 189 -6.51 -10.48 -15.94
N GLU A 190 -7.77 -10.45 -16.35
CA GLU A 190 -8.29 -11.40 -17.35
C GLU A 190 -7.63 -11.19 -18.72
N GLU A 191 -7.47 -9.95 -19.19
CA GLU A 191 -6.72 -9.65 -20.42
C GLU A 191 -5.29 -10.20 -20.36
N LEU A 192 -4.58 -10.00 -19.25
CA LEU A 192 -3.23 -10.54 -19.05
C LEU A 192 -3.21 -12.08 -19.11
N ARG A 193 -4.18 -12.74 -18.46
CA ARG A 193 -4.31 -14.20 -18.49
C ARG A 193 -4.56 -14.72 -19.90
N GLU A 194 -5.45 -14.09 -20.65
CA GLU A 194 -5.73 -14.44 -22.05
C GLU A 194 -4.48 -14.26 -22.93
N ILE A 195 -3.75 -13.16 -22.77
CA ILE A 195 -2.51 -12.89 -23.50
C ILE A 195 -1.49 -14.00 -23.26
N VAL A 196 -1.27 -14.37 -21.99
CA VAL A 196 -0.30 -15.39 -21.60
C VAL A 196 -0.70 -16.78 -22.10
N ASN A 197 -1.98 -17.14 -22.00
CA ASN A 197 -2.48 -18.45 -22.43
C ASN A 197 -2.39 -18.63 -23.95
N ASN A 198 -2.80 -17.62 -24.73
CA ASN A 198 -2.79 -17.68 -26.19
C ASN A 198 -1.40 -17.86 -26.80
N GLU A 199 -0.34 -17.36 -26.13
CA GLU A 199 1.02 -17.45 -26.65
C GLU A 199 1.71 -18.79 -26.29
N LYS A 200 1.25 -19.49 -25.24
CA LYS A 200 1.70 -20.87 -24.92
C LYS A 200 1.28 -21.87 -26.00
N ASP A 201 0.17 -21.60 -26.71
CA ASP A 201 -0.37 -22.47 -27.76
C ASP A 201 0.31 -22.27 -29.13
N THR A 202 1.11 -21.21 -29.30
CA THR A 202 1.76 -20.86 -30.58
C THR A 202 3.28 -20.99 -30.50
N SER A 203 3.79 -22.18 -30.18
CA SER A 203 5.23 -22.47 -30.24
C SER A 203 5.70 -22.64 -31.70
N HIS A 204 5.77 -21.55 -32.45
CA HIS A 204 6.47 -21.52 -33.74
C HIS A 204 7.84 -20.88 -33.56
N THR A 205 8.87 -21.53 -34.11
CA THR A 205 10.24 -21.02 -34.16
C THR A 205 10.25 -19.68 -34.89
N GLN A 206 10.43 -18.58 -34.16
CA GLN A 206 10.55 -17.26 -34.78
C GLN A 206 11.89 -17.20 -35.53
N GLU A 207 11.82 -17.05 -36.86
CA GLU A 207 12.99 -16.76 -37.69
C GLU A 207 13.45 -15.31 -37.41
N GLY A 208 14.77 -15.12 -37.22
CA GLY A 208 15.35 -13.83 -36.88
C GLY A 208 15.12 -12.78 -37.99
N PRO A 209 14.84 -11.51 -37.65
CA PRO A 209 14.59 -10.49 -38.65
C PRO A 209 15.84 -10.19 -39.49
N GLN A 210 15.67 -10.01 -40.80
CA GLN A 210 16.72 -9.54 -41.73
C GLN A 210 16.96 -8.01 -41.66
N SER A 211 16.36 -7.30 -40.69
CA SER A 211 16.46 -5.85 -40.57
C SER A 211 17.73 -5.40 -39.86
N PHE A 212 18.31 -4.28 -40.30
CA PHE A 212 19.43 -3.62 -39.61
C PHE A 212 18.94 -3.08 -38.26
N ASP A 213 19.42 -3.68 -37.17
CA ASP A 213 19.11 -3.28 -35.81
C ASP A 213 20.35 -2.66 -35.14
N ILE A 214 20.21 -1.44 -34.61
CA ILE A 214 21.31 -0.67 -33.99
C ILE A 214 21.91 -1.40 -32.79
N PHE A 215 21.13 -2.20 -32.08
CA PHE A 215 21.57 -2.93 -30.89
C PHE A 215 22.47 -4.12 -31.24
N ASN A 216 22.57 -4.53 -32.51
CA ASN A 216 23.58 -5.51 -32.95
C ASN A 216 25.01 -5.01 -32.77
N THR A 217 25.22 -3.69 -32.72
CA THR A 217 26.55 -3.10 -32.53
C THR A 217 26.99 -3.08 -31.07
N LEU A 218 26.06 -3.32 -30.14
CA LEU A 218 26.34 -3.25 -28.71
C LEU A 218 26.74 -4.62 -28.15
N PRO A 219 27.80 -4.69 -27.33
CA PRO A 219 28.09 -5.84 -26.49
C PRO A 219 26.88 -6.26 -25.65
N TYR A 220 26.84 -7.55 -25.32
CA TYR A 220 25.73 -8.15 -24.55
C TYR A 220 25.53 -7.45 -23.20
N GLU A 221 26.63 -7.09 -22.54
CA GLU A 221 26.65 -6.45 -21.23
C GLU A 221 26.03 -5.06 -21.27
N LEU A 222 26.25 -4.30 -22.36
CA LEU A 222 25.63 -2.98 -22.53
C LEU A 222 24.11 -3.10 -22.75
N ARG A 223 23.65 -4.14 -23.46
CA ARG A 223 22.21 -4.41 -23.62
C ARG A 223 21.56 -4.73 -22.28
N GLN A 224 22.24 -5.47 -21.40
CA GLN A 224 21.76 -5.73 -20.03
C GLN A 224 21.76 -4.46 -19.17
N GLN A 225 22.77 -3.60 -19.29
CA GLN A 225 22.80 -2.31 -18.58
C GLN A 225 21.66 -1.40 -19.03
N ILE A 226 21.34 -1.33 -20.33
CA ILE A 226 20.17 -0.60 -20.83
C ILE A 226 18.91 -1.09 -20.13
N PHE A 227 18.74 -2.41 -20.00
CA PHE A 227 17.60 -2.94 -19.26
C PHE A 227 17.58 -2.45 -17.82
N SER A 228 18.69 -2.44 -17.08
CA SER A 228 18.68 -1.98 -15.67
C SER A 228 18.24 -0.52 -15.47
N LEU A 229 18.29 0.31 -16.51
CA LEU A 229 17.94 1.74 -16.45
C LEU A 229 16.49 2.05 -16.85
N LEU A 230 15.75 1.05 -17.35
CA LEU A 230 14.40 1.24 -17.89
C LEU A 230 13.32 0.69 -16.94
N PRO A 231 12.11 1.26 -16.92
CA PRO A 231 10.97 0.61 -16.28
C PRO A 231 10.58 -0.66 -17.04
N LEU A 232 9.86 -1.56 -16.38
CA LEU A 232 9.52 -2.88 -16.93
C LEU A 232 8.75 -2.77 -18.25
N SER A 233 7.70 -1.95 -18.30
CA SER A 233 6.91 -1.69 -19.51
C SER A 233 7.78 -1.31 -20.71
N SER A 234 8.77 -0.43 -20.51
CA SER A 234 9.72 0.00 -21.55
C SER A 234 10.69 -1.11 -21.96
N VAL A 235 11.13 -1.95 -21.02
CA VAL A 235 11.95 -3.13 -21.37
C VAL A 235 11.18 -4.11 -22.23
N LEU A 236 9.92 -4.38 -21.89
CA LEU A 236 9.08 -5.26 -22.70
C LEU A 236 8.82 -4.67 -24.09
N ALA A 237 8.58 -3.37 -24.20
CA ALA A 237 8.46 -2.68 -25.49
C ALA A 237 9.74 -2.82 -26.33
N LEU A 238 10.90 -2.64 -25.69
CA LEU A 238 12.19 -2.71 -26.35
C LEU A 238 12.51 -4.13 -26.84
N LYS A 239 12.21 -5.15 -26.04
CA LYS A 239 12.35 -6.56 -26.44
C LYS A 239 11.37 -6.91 -27.57
N ALA A 240 10.14 -6.40 -27.53
CA ALA A 240 9.18 -6.57 -28.61
C ALA A 240 9.62 -5.91 -29.94
N ALA A 241 10.30 -4.78 -29.88
CA ALA A 241 10.69 -3.99 -31.05
C ALA A 241 12.05 -4.40 -31.68
N SER A 242 12.94 -5.04 -30.93
CA SER A 242 14.33 -5.29 -31.33
C SER A 242 14.76 -6.73 -31.06
N TRP A 243 15.28 -7.42 -32.08
CA TRP A 243 15.71 -8.83 -31.95
C TRP A 243 16.95 -9.03 -31.07
N PRO A 244 18.01 -8.21 -31.16
CA PRO A 244 19.13 -8.27 -30.23
C PRO A 244 18.70 -8.02 -28.79
N MET A 245 17.70 -7.17 -28.56
CA MET A 245 17.16 -6.93 -27.21
C MET A 245 16.26 -8.08 -26.75
N HIS A 246 15.44 -8.63 -27.65
CA HIS A 246 14.63 -9.82 -27.40
C HIS A 246 15.48 -11.01 -26.93
N THR A 247 16.57 -11.30 -27.64
CA THR A 247 17.50 -12.40 -27.32
C THR A 247 18.42 -12.12 -26.13
N THR A 248 18.47 -10.87 -25.65
CA THR A 248 19.22 -10.54 -24.43
C THR A 248 18.48 -11.04 -23.20
N GLN A 249 19.11 -11.91 -22.42
CA GLN A 249 18.51 -12.42 -21.20
C GLN A 249 18.53 -11.33 -20.13
N LEU A 250 17.37 -11.16 -19.49
CA LEU A 250 17.31 -10.53 -18.18
C LEU A 250 18.01 -11.46 -17.19
N PRO A 251 18.82 -10.93 -16.24
CA PRO A 251 19.44 -11.76 -15.19
C PRO A 251 18.39 -12.67 -14.53
N GLU A 252 18.70 -13.96 -14.29
CA GLU A 252 17.71 -14.94 -13.79
C GLU A 252 17.09 -14.55 -12.44
N LYS A 253 17.86 -13.92 -11.54
CA LYS A 253 17.37 -13.30 -10.30
C LYS A 253 16.62 -11.96 -10.52
N GLY A 254 16.25 -11.65 -11.76
CA GLY A 254 15.78 -10.33 -12.18
C GLY A 254 14.53 -10.34 -13.05
N ARG A 255 13.85 -11.48 -13.27
CA ARG A 255 12.55 -11.50 -13.97
C ARG A 255 11.39 -11.33 -13.00
N LYS A 256 11.18 -12.32 -12.11
CA LYS A 256 10.19 -12.25 -11.03
C LYS A 256 10.47 -11.07 -10.09
N THR A 257 11.74 -10.95 -9.68
CA THR A 257 12.23 -9.86 -8.84
C THR A 257 12.04 -8.48 -9.44
N ARG A 258 11.92 -8.36 -10.77
CA ARG A 258 11.73 -7.05 -11.41
C ARG A 258 10.27 -6.63 -11.50
N LEU A 259 9.34 -7.56 -11.66
CA LEU A 259 7.91 -7.26 -11.45
C LEU A 259 7.68 -6.86 -10.00
N GLU A 260 8.21 -7.65 -9.07
CA GLU A 260 8.16 -7.37 -7.63
C GLU A 260 8.80 -6.02 -7.30
N TYR A 261 9.92 -5.65 -7.94
CA TYR A 261 10.59 -4.38 -7.68
C TYR A 261 9.95 -3.18 -8.38
N SER A 262 9.49 -3.34 -9.63
CA SER A 262 8.98 -2.22 -10.44
C SER A 262 7.53 -1.90 -10.11
N LEU A 263 6.74 -2.93 -9.74
CA LEU A 263 5.30 -2.85 -9.49
C LEU A 263 4.96 -3.60 -8.20
N PRO A 264 5.58 -3.26 -7.05
CA PRO A 264 5.44 -4.02 -5.82
C PRO A 264 3.99 -4.05 -5.30
N TRP A 265 3.21 -2.99 -5.55
CA TRP A 265 1.77 -2.89 -5.26
C TRP A 265 0.86 -3.73 -6.17
N LEU A 266 1.39 -4.33 -7.26
CA LEU A 266 0.60 -5.15 -8.21
C LEU A 266 0.86 -6.63 -8.01
N TRP A 267 0.66 -7.13 -6.80
CA TRP A 267 1.01 -8.51 -6.47
C TRP A 267 0.32 -9.55 -7.37
N GLU A 268 -0.83 -9.25 -7.97
CA GLU A 268 -1.54 -10.16 -8.87
C GLU A 268 -0.77 -10.47 -10.17
N VAL A 269 0.21 -9.64 -10.56
CA VAL A 269 1.02 -9.87 -11.77
C VAL A 269 2.40 -10.47 -11.49
N HIS A 270 2.78 -10.64 -10.22
CA HIS A 270 4.14 -11.09 -9.85
C HIS A 270 4.45 -12.53 -10.30
N ASP A 271 3.43 -13.36 -10.50
CA ASP A 271 3.59 -14.74 -10.97
C ASP A 271 3.51 -14.87 -12.50
N ILE A 272 3.34 -13.76 -13.23
CA ILE A 272 3.36 -13.76 -14.69
C ILE A 272 4.81 -13.75 -15.16
N ASP A 273 5.20 -14.68 -16.03
CA ASP A 273 6.46 -14.57 -16.78
C ASP A 273 6.25 -13.60 -17.94
N PRO A 274 6.86 -12.41 -17.93
CA PRO A 274 6.63 -11.42 -18.97
C PRO A 274 7.48 -11.67 -20.22
N THR A 275 8.33 -12.72 -20.21
CA THR A 275 9.21 -13.08 -21.31
C THR A 275 8.62 -14.23 -22.13
N GLY A 276 8.85 -14.23 -23.44
CA GLY A 276 8.32 -15.25 -24.34
C GLY A 276 8.55 -14.88 -25.78
N SER A 277 7.48 -14.70 -26.57
CA SER A 277 7.57 -14.18 -27.94
C SER A 277 7.64 -12.65 -27.95
N GLN A 278 8.19 -12.02 -29.00
CA GLN A 278 8.15 -10.56 -29.15
C GLN A 278 6.70 -10.01 -29.16
N LYS A 279 5.74 -10.81 -29.63
CA LYS A 279 4.32 -10.47 -29.64
C LYS A 279 3.73 -10.48 -28.23
N LEU A 280 4.08 -11.47 -27.41
CA LEU A 280 3.73 -11.52 -26.00
C LEU A 280 4.28 -10.29 -25.28
N GLU A 281 5.58 -10.04 -25.41
CA GLU A 281 6.27 -8.91 -24.77
C GLU A 281 5.62 -7.57 -25.14
N GLY A 282 5.26 -7.38 -26.42
CA GLY A 282 4.61 -6.15 -26.88
C GLY A 282 3.21 -5.95 -26.31
N LYS A 283 2.41 -7.01 -26.22
CA LYS A 283 1.07 -6.96 -25.61
C LYS A 283 1.15 -6.68 -24.10
N LEU A 284 2.01 -7.41 -23.39
CA LEU A 284 2.22 -7.23 -21.95
C LEU A 284 2.74 -5.83 -21.63
N SER A 285 3.68 -5.32 -22.42
CA SER A 285 4.18 -3.95 -22.30
C SER A 285 3.04 -2.93 -22.27
N LYS A 286 2.09 -3.04 -23.21
CA LYS A 286 0.96 -2.11 -23.33
C LYS A 286 0.05 -2.17 -22.10
N VAL A 287 -0.33 -3.38 -21.67
CA VAL A 287 -1.25 -3.56 -20.53
C VAL A 287 -0.59 -3.10 -19.23
N ILE A 288 0.68 -3.44 -19.02
CA ILE A 288 1.44 -3.00 -17.83
C ILE A 288 1.59 -1.48 -17.82
N ALA A 289 1.94 -0.86 -18.95
CA ALA A 289 2.04 0.60 -19.04
C ALA A 289 0.70 1.29 -18.74
N GLU A 290 -0.41 0.71 -19.19
CA GLU A 290 -1.74 1.22 -18.90
C GLU A 290 -2.08 1.09 -17.41
N LEU A 291 -1.81 -0.05 -16.78
CA LEU A 291 -2.01 -0.24 -15.33
C LEU A 291 -1.13 0.71 -14.50
N GLU A 292 0.14 0.89 -14.89
CA GLU A 292 1.04 1.86 -14.26
C GLU A 292 0.47 3.28 -14.32
N GLU A 293 -0.10 3.69 -15.44
CA GLU A 293 -0.73 5.00 -15.62
C GLU A 293 -2.02 5.10 -14.80
N LYS A 294 -2.89 4.07 -14.86
CA LYS A 294 -4.14 3.97 -14.10
C LYS A 294 -3.94 3.89 -12.58
N SER A 295 -2.73 3.57 -12.11
CA SER A 295 -2.37 3.58 -10.69
C SER A 295 -1.91 4.94 -10.17
N ARG A 296 -1.77 5.97 -11.03
CA ARG A 296 -1.27 7.29 -10.62
C ARG A 296 -2.42 8.26 -10.44
N TYR A 297 -2.45 8.90 -9.28
CA TYR A 297 -3.35 10.01 -9.04
C TYR A 297 -2.95 11.24 -9.88
N ARG A 298 -3.95 11.94 -10.40
CA ARG A 298 -3.79 13.22 -11.11
C ARG A 298 -4.95 14.13 -10.70
N ASN A 299 -4.63 15.26 -10.08
CA ASN A 299 -5.63 16.20 -9.56
C ASN A 299 -6.49 16.85 -10.66
N ASP A 300 -5.98 16.95 -11.89
CA ASP A 300 -6.63 17.60 -13.02
C ASP A 300 -7.55 16.66 -13.85
N LYS A 301 -7.49 15.35 -13.62
CA LYS A 301 -8.22 14.38 -14.44
C LYS A 301 -8.49 13.06 -13.71
N VAL A 302 -9.76 12.64 -13.71
CA VAL A 302 -10.15 11.29 -13.30
C VAL A 302 -9.98 10.33 -14.48
N ASP A 303 -8.74 9.92 -14.75
CA ASP A 303 -8.46 8.84 -15.68
C ASP A 303 -7.74 7.65 -15.04
N TYR A 304 -7.64 7.61 -13.72
CA TYR A 304 -7.07 6.52 -12.94
C TYR A 304 -8.14 5.55 -12.43
N ILE A 305 -7.72 4.41 -11.88
CA ILE A 305 -8.58 3.46 -11.15
C ILE A 305 -8.42 3.78 -9.66
N PRO A 306 -9.43 4.34 -8.97
CA PRO A 306 -9.26 4.87 -7.61
C PRO A 306 -8.69 3.87 -6.61
N GLY A 307 -9.23 2.65 -6.55
CA GLY A 307 -8.72 1.61 -5.65
C GLY A 307 -7.27 1.21 -5.95
N LEU A 308 -6.86 1.22 -7.22
CA LEU A 308 -5.48 0.90 -7.61
C LEU A 308 -4.52 2.04 -7.28
N ALA A 309 -4.96 3.29 -7.49
CA ALA A 309 -4.21 4.46 -7.09
C ALA A 309 -4.06 4.53 -5.57
N ASN A 310 -5.13 4.23 -4.82
CA ASN A 310 -5.07 4.15 -3.36
C ASN A 310 -4.13 3.05 -2.87
N ARG A 311 -4.18 1.86 -3.48
CA ARG A 311 -3.25 0.77 -3.16
C ARG A 311 -1.80 1.19 -3.36
N ARG A 312 -1.47 1.80 -4.50
CA ARG A 312 -0.13 2.30 -4.79
C ARG A 312 0.31 3.35 -3.78
N ARG A 313 -0.58 4.30 -3.45
CA ARG A 313 -0.34 5.33 -2.43
C ARG A 313 0.01 4.70 -1.07
N ILE A 314 -0.85 3.82 -0.56
CA ILE A 314 -0.63 3.13 0.72
C ILE A 314 0.65 2.29 0.70
N TRP A 315 0.96 1.65 -0.44
CA TRP A 315 2.19 0.88 -0.57
C TRP A 315 3.44 1.73 -0.34
N MET A 316 3.48 2.95 -0.88
CA MET A 316 4.61 3.87 -0.66
C MET A 316 4.77 4.23 0.82
N VAL A 317 3.66 4.45 1.53
CA VAL A 317 3.69 4.68 2.99
C VAL A 317 4.22 3.45 3.72
N CYS A 318 3.80 2.25 3.32
CA CYS A 318 4.30 1.01 3.91
C CYS A 318 5.81 0.81 3.67
N GLU A 319 6.33 1.23 2.50
CA GLU A 319 7.77 1.20 2.21
C GLU A 319 8.53 2.18 3.12
N GLU A 320 8.01 3.39 3.31
CA GLU A 320 8.59 4.37 4.24
C GLU A 320 8.62 3.84 5.68
N ILE A 321 7.48 3.31 6.17
CA ILE A 321 7.38 2.68 7.50
C ILE A 321 8.38 1.52 7.62
N LYS A 322 8.54 0.71 6.57
CA LYS A 322 9.46 -0.42 6.54
C LYS A 322 10.91 0.05 6.66
N ASP A 323 11.31 1.05 5.90
CA ASP A 323 12.67 1.59 5.93
C ASP A 323 13.01 2.14 7.32
N MET A 324 12.14 2.99 7.88
CA MET A 324 12.31 3.53 9.25
C MET A 324 12.32 2.43 10.31
N TYR A 325 11.51 1.39 10.14
CA TYR A 325 11.48 0.24 11.04
C TYR A 325 12.83 -0.52 11.04
N HIS A 326 13.43 -0.73 9.87
CA HIS A 326 14.72 -1.40 9.76
C HIS A 326 15.86 -0.56 10.34
N GLU A 327 15.85 0.75 10.14
CA GLU A 327 16.80 1.67 10.77
C GLU A 327 16.73 1.55 12.30
N LYS A 328 15.52 1.59 12.86
CA LYS A 328 15.30 1.46 14.30
C LYS A 328 15.70 0.10 14.88
N LEU A 329 15.50 -0.96 14.12
CA LEU A 329 15.99 -2.29 14.49
C LEU A 329 17.51 -2.33 14.59
N ALA A 330 18.21 -1.70 13.64
CA ALA A 330 19.66 -1.64 13.64
C ALA A 330 20.19 -0.85 14.85
N GLU A 331 19.61 0.32 15.15
CA GLU A 331 19.98 1.14 16.32
C GLU A 331 19.83 0.39 17.66
N LYS A 332 18.75 -0.40 17.78
CA LYS A 332 18.51 -1.22 18.98
C LYS A 332 19.57 -2.32 19.13
N ALA A 333 20.00 -2.94 18.03
CA ALA A 333 21.04 -3.96 18.05
C ALA A 333 22.42 -3.37 18.41
N GLU A 334 22.76 -2.18 17.90
CA GLU A 334 24.01 -1.48 18.22
C GLU A 334 24.05 -1.04 19.70
N SER A 335 22.93 -0.55 20.22
CA SER A 335 22.79 -0.14 21.63
C SER A 335 22.97 -1.31 22.59
N GLN A 336 22.49 -2.50 22.24
CA GLN A 336 22.68 -3.71 23.03
C GLN A 336 24.11 -4.23 22.98
N THR A 337 24.80 -4.07 21.84
CA THR A 337 26.18 -4.53 21.66
C THR A 337 27.19 -3.62 22.38
N SER A 338 26.88 -2.33 22.53
CA SER A 338 27.74 -1.34 23.21
C SER A 338 27.65 -1.39 24.75
N GLN A 339 26.72 -2.16 25.30
CA GLN A 339 26.52 -2.33 26.75
C GLN A 339 27.12 -3.64 27.31
N VAL A 340 27.77 -4.44 26.45
CA VAL A 340 28.52 -5.65 26.79
C VAL A 340 30.01 -5.35 26.69
#